data_AF-A0A3D0CF56-F1
#
_entry.id   AF-A0A3D0CF56-F1
#
_cell.length_a   1.000
_cell.length_b   1.000
_cell.length_c   1.000
_cell.angle_alpha   90.00
_cell.angle_beta   90.00
_cell.angle_gamma   90.00
#
_symmetry.space_group_name_H-M   'P 1'
#
loop_
_entity.id
_entity.type
_entity.pdbx_description
1 polymer ?
#
loop_
_entity_poly.entity_id
_entity_poly.type
_entity_poly.pdbx_seq_one_letter_code
_entity_poly.pdbx_strand_id
1 'polypeptide(L)'
;FAQLAAVKTKLNKMGAKVKGEYPDMNMISAELTTSDVMSLAIDDNVEYVEEDLQRRFMAQTVPYGIGMVQADQVDDTVASANSGGKKICVIDSGLNLPHEDMGAQGGTITGTSDSGTGNWFDHGGPHGTHVAGTIAALNNGIGVRGVIGT
;
A
#
# COMPACT_ATOMS: atom_id res chain seq x y z
N PHE A 1 -19.87 6.72 -15.10
CA PHE A 1 -19.90 7.89 -16.01
C PHE A 1 -20.92 8.96 -15.60
N ALA A 2 -22.20 8.63 -15.37
CA ALA A 2 -23.22 9.64 -15.00
C ALA A 2 -22.93 10.35 -13.66
N GLN A 3 -22.48 9.59 -12.65
CA GLN A 3 -22.11 10.13 -11.33
C GLN A 3 -20.93 11.10 -11.40
N LEU A 4 -19.86 10.75 -12.13
CA LEU A 4 -18.69 11.63 -12.31
C LEU A 4 -19.06 13.00 -12.91
N ALA A 5 -19.93 13.01 -13.93
CA ALA A 5 -20.41 14.24 -14.56
C ALA A 5 -21.30 15.09 -13.62
N ALA A 6 -22.12 14.43 -12.79
CA ALA A 6 -22.93 15.09 -11.78
C ALA A 6 -22.07 15.75 -10.69
N VAL A 7 -21.08 15.01 -10.15
CA VAL A 7 -20.13 15.52 -9.15
C VAL A 7 -19.32 16.68 -9.72
N LYS A 8 -18.82 16.58 -10.96
CA LYS A 8 -18.13 17.68 -11.65
C LYS A 8 -18.97 18.94 -11.77
N THR A 9 -20.24 18.78 -12.14
CA THR A 9 -21.17 19.91 -12.24
C THR A 9 -21.39 20.57 -10.87
N LYS A 10 -21.49 19.78 -9.80
CA LYS A 10 -21.62 20.27 -8.44
C LYS A 10 -20.35 21.02 -7.98
N LEU A 11 -19.17 20.45 -8.21
CA LEU A 11 -17.88 21.09 -7.91
C LEU A 11 -17.76 22.47 -8.60
N ASN A 12 -18.16 22.57 -9.86
CA ASN A 12 -18.17 23.84 -10.60
C ASN A 12 -19.14 24.86 -9.98
N LYS A 13 -20.33 24.43 -9.52
CA LYS A 13 -21.30 25.31 -8.82
C LYS A 13 -20.79 25.78 -7.46
N MET A 14 -20.00 24.94 -6.78
CA MET A 14 -19.36 25.28 -5.50
C MET A 14 -18.15 26.21 -5.70
N GLY A 15 -17.70 26.43 -6.94
CA GLY A 15 -16.49 27.20 -7.22
C GLY A 15 -15.20 26.47 -6.86
N ALA A 16 -15.27 25.15 -6.65
CA ALA A 16 -14.11 24.32 -6.37
C ALA A 16 -13.18 24.28 -7.58
N LYS A 17 -11.86 24.31 -7.34
CA LYS A 17 -10.87 24.25 -8.40
C LYS A 17 -10.52 22.80 -8.72
N VAL A 18 -11.13 22.27 -9.77
CA VAL A 18 -10.82 20.93 -10.28
C VAL A 18 -9.38 20.89 -10.81
N LYS A 19 -8.61 19.89 -10.37
CA LYS A 19 -7.20 19.65 -10.71
C LYS A 19 -7.01 18.54 -11.73
N GLY A 20 -7.84 17.51 -11.67
CA GLY A 20 -7.75 16.36 -12.58
C GLY A 20 -9.01 15.51 -12.54
N GLU A 21 -9.27 14.83 -13.65
CA GLU A 21 -10.36 13.89 -13.82
C GLU A 21 -9.79 12.55 -14.29
N TYR A 22 -10.22 11.47 -13.64
CA TYR A 22 -9.72 10.13 -13.86
C TYR A 22 -10.91 9.18 -14.07
N PRO A 23 -11.51 9.17 -15.28
CA PRO A 23 -12.74 8.40 -15.54
C PRO A 23 -12.59 6.90 -15.33
N ASP A 24 -11.41 6.35 -15.64
CA ASP A 24 -11.11 4.91 -15.49
C ASP A 24 -11.05 4.47 -14.02
N MET A 25 -10.77 5.41 -13.11
CA MET A 25 -10.76 5.20 -11.65
C MET A 25 -11.99 5.79 -10.96
N ASN A 26 -12.95 6.35 -11.73
CA ASN A 26 -14.11 7.07 -11.21
C ASN A 26 -13.77 8.17 -10.18
N MET A 27 -12.68 8.90 -10.39
CA MET A 27 -12.12 9.85 -9.41
C MET A 27 -11.98 11.26 -9.99
N ILE A 28 -12.15 12.29 -9.14
CA ILE A 28 -11.85 13.70 -9.43
C ILE A 28 -10.95 14.23 -8.30
N SER A 29 -9.87 14.94 -8.67
CA SER A 29 -9.06 15.72 -7.72
C SER A 29 -9.45 17.19 -7.82
N ALA A 30 -9.67 17.87 -6.68
CA ALA A 30 -10.04 19.28 -6.61
C ALA A 30 -9.54 19.94 -5.32
N GLU A 31 -9.32 21.26 -5.35
CA GLU A 31 -9.14 22.06 -4.12
C GLU A 31 -10.53 22.37 -3.54
N LEU A 32 -10.72 21.98 -2.27
CA LEU A 32 -11.98 22.07 -1.54
C LEU A 32 -11.78 22.82 -0.23
N THR A 33 -12.79 23.58 0.17
CA THR A 33 -12.91 24.11 1.54
C THR A 33 -13.52 23.04 2.46
N THR A 34 -13.41 23.22 3.78
CA THR A 34 -14.04 22.31 4.74
C THR A 34 -15.57 22.20 4.54
N SER A 35 -16.24 23.30 4.17
CA SER A 35 -17.67 23.27 3.84
C SER A 35 -17.99 22.47 2.57
N ASP A 36 -17.08 22.47 1.60
CA ASP A 36 -17.24 21.70 0.38
C ASP A 36 -17.14 20.20 0.68
N VAL A 37 -16.14 19.81 1.48
CA VAL A 37 -15.96 18.43 1.93
C VAL A 37 -17.19 17.92 2.67
N MET A 38 -17.72 18.70 3.64
CA MET A 38 -18.94 18.32 4.36
C MET A 38 -20.16 18.15 3.44
N SER A 39 -20.27 19.00 2.40
CA SER A 39 -21.37 18.94 1.44
C SER A 39 -21.25 17.78 0.45
N LEU A 40 -20.04 17.31 0.18
CA LEU A 40 -19.75 16.17 -0.68
C LEU A 40 -19.85 14.84 0.09
N ALA A 41 -19.50 14.82 1.37
CA ALA A 41 -19.57 13.63 2.22
C ALA A 41 -21.00 13.09 2.44
N ILE A 42 -22.02 13.90 2.16
CA ILE A 42 -23.44 13.51 2.24
C ILE A 42 -24.12 13.40 0.87
N ASP A 43 -23.36 13.49 -0.22
CA ASP A 43 -23.90 13.40 -1.59
C ASP A 43 -23.97 11.93 -2.03
N ASP A 44 -25.15 11.46 -2.44
CA ASP A 44 -25.36 10.09 -2.92
C ASP A 44 -24.54 9.72 -4.18
N ASN A 45 -23.95 10.70 -4.87
CA ASN A 45 -23.06 10.48 -6.01
C ASN A 45 -21.57 10.41 -5.62
N VAL A 46 -21.24 10.57 -4.33
CA VAL A 46 -19.87 10.56 -3.81
C VAL A 46 -19.74 9.43 -2.80
N GLU A 47 -18.86 8.46 -3.08
CA GLU A 47 -18.62 7.34 -2.17
C GLU A 47 -17.80 7.76 -0.94
N TYR A 48 -16.74 8.54 -1.17
CA TYR A 48 -15.94 9.16 -0.11
C TYR A 48 -15.20 10.39 -0.64
N VAL A 49 -14.69 11.20 0.28
CA VAL A 49 -13.75 12.30 0.02
C VAL A 49 -12.53 12.07 0.88
N GLU A 50 -11.35 12.07 0.27
CA GLU A 50 -10.07 11.95 0.98
C GLU A 50 -9.18 13.15 0.69
N GLU A 51 -8.25 13.43 1.62
CA GLU A 51 -7.23 14.45 1.41
C GLU A 51 -6.13 13.93 0.47
N ASP A 52 -5.79 14.70 -0.56
CA ASP A 52 -4.63 14.44 -1.40
C ASP A 52 -3.34 14.86 -0.68
N LEU A 53 -2.82 13.94 0.14
CA LEU A 53 -1.62 14.18 0.95
C LEU A 53 -0.37 14.28 0.08
N GLN A 54 0.40 15.36 0.29
CA GLN A 54 1.70 15.55 -0.38
C GLN A 54 2.61 14.34 -0.20
N ARG A 55 2.96 13.70 -1.31
CA ARG A 55 4.01 12.68 -1.34
C ARG A 55 5.37 13.38 -1.41
N ARG A 56 6.30 12.95 -0.57
CA ARG A 56 7.72 13.35 -0.63
C ARG A 56 8.52 12.19 -1.24
N PHE A 57 9.70 12.48 -1.76
CA PHE A 57 10.65 11.41 -2.10
C PHE A 57 10.86 10.55 -0.85
N MET A 58 10.34 9.32 -0.88
CA MET A 58 10.56 8.36 0.19
C MET A 58 11.96 7.80 -0.01
N ALA A 59 12.82 8.04 0.98
CA ALA A 59 13.98 7.20 1.17
C ALA A 59 13.56 6.05 2.09
N GLN A 60 14.04 4.86 1.80
CA GLN A 60 13.89 3.71 2.68
C GLN A 60 14.36 4.06 4.10
N THR A 61 13.58 3.65 5.08
CA THR A 61 13.94 3.76 6.49
C THR A 61 14.36 2.40 7.03
N VAL A 62 15.24 2.40 8.03
CA VAL A 62 15.62 1.17 8.73
C VAL A 62 14.90 1.16 10.07
N PRO A 63 13.90 0.28 10.27
CA PRO A 63 13.25 0.15 11.57
C PRO A 63 14.27 -0.15 12.67
N TYR A 64 14.13 0.47 13.84
CA TYR A 64 15.14 0.38 14.92
C TYR A 64 15.49 -1.06 15.31
N GLY A 65 14.52 -1.98 15.22
CA GLY A 65 14.70 -3.39 15.54
C GLY A 65 15.72 -4.12 14.64
N ILE A 66 15.91 -3.66 13.39
CA ILE A 66 16.87 -4.27 12.44
C ILE A 66 18.30 -4.15 12.98
N GLY A 67 18.71 -2.96 13.41
CA GLY A 67 20.03 -2.73 13.99
C GLY A 67 20.20 -3.40 15.37
N MET A 68 19.12 -3.51 16.14
CA MET A 68 19.14 -4.19 17.45
C MET A 68 19.46 -5.68 17.35
N VAL A 69 19.06 -6.33 16.25
CA VAL A 69 19.38 -7.74 15.97
C VAL A 69 20.59 -7.91 15.05
N GLN A 70 21.33 -6.82 14.77
CA GLN A 70 22.52 -6.78 13.93
C GLN A 70 22.29 -7.31 12.49
N ALA A 71 21.05 -7.25 12.00
CA ALA A 71 20.73 -7.73 10.65
C ALA A 71 21.38 -6.85 9.56
N ASP A 72 21.62 -5.57 9.87
CA ASP A 72 22.37 -4.62 9.05
C ASP A 72 23.87 -4.94 8.92
N GLN A 73 24.39 -5.90 9.69
CA GLN A 73 25.79 -6.34 9.63
C GLN A 73 25.96 -7.61 8.77
N VAL A 74 24.87 -8.22 8.32
CA VAL A 74 24.88 -9.43 7.51
C VAL A 74 24.63 -9.06 6.05
N ASP A 75 25.41 -9.66 5.15
CA ASP A 75 25.19 -9.48 3.72
C ASP A 75 23.86 -10.13 3.30
N ASP A 76 22.97 -9.30 2.80
CA ASP A 76 21.70 -9.63 2.16
C ASP A 76 21.77 -10.80 1.19
N THR A 77 22.85 -10.87 0.41
CA THR A 77 23.06 -11.95 -0.57
C THR A 77 23.29 -13.31 0.09
N VAL A 78 23.58 -13.36 1.39
CA VAL A 78 23.66 -14.61 2.15
C VAL A 78 22.34 -14.91 2.86
N ALA A 79 21.63 -13.87 3.28
CA ALA A 79 20.37 -13.99 4.02
C ALA A 79 19.16 -14.32 3.12
N SER A 80 19.15 -13.84 1.88
CA SER A 80 18.04 -14.00 0.93
C SER A 80 17.81 -15.45 0.51
N ALA A 81 16.54 -15.86 0.48
CA ALA A 81 16.14 -17.17 -0.02
C ALA A 81 16.60 -17.43 -1.47
N ASN A 82 16.71 -16.40 -2.30
CA ASN A 82 17.14 -16.53 -3.69
C ASN A 82 18.62 -16.89 -3.87
N SER A 83 19.45 -16.62 -2.85
CA SER A 83 20.90 -16.77 -2.91
C SER A 83 21.40 -17.91 -2.02
N GLY A 84 20.52 -18.86 -1.68
CA GLY A 84 20.83 -20.02 -0.82
C GLY A 84 20.36 -19.88 0.62
N GLY A 85 19.72 -18.75 0.96
CA GLY A 85 18.99 -18.57 2.22
C GLY A 85 17.79 -19.51 2.37
N LYS A 86 17.05 -19.37 3.46
CA LYS A 86 15.93 -20.27 3.80
C LYS A 86 14.60 -19.61 3.46
N LYS A 87 13.66 -20.42 2.96
CA LYS A 87 12.26 -19.98 2.82
C LYS A 87 11.62 -19.87 4.20
N ILE A 88 10.90 -18.78 4.44
CA ILE A 88 10.15 -18.54 5.68
C ILE A 88 8.66 -18.64 5.38
N CYS A 89 7.95 -19.45 6.15
CA CYS A 89 6.49 -19.54 6.07
C CYS A 89 5.88 -18.63 7.13
N VAL A 90 5.04 -17.69 6.71
CA VAL A 90 4.28 -16.80 7.60
C VAL A 90 2.82 -17.22 7.53
N ILE A 91 2.30 -17.74 8.65
CA ILE A 91 0.89 -18.13 8.78
C ILE A 91 0.19 -17.01 9.55
N ASP A 92 -0.49 -16.14 8.81
CA ASP A 92 -1.07 -14.91 9.34
C ASP A 92 -2.29 -14.47 8.52
N SER A 93 -2.76 -13.23 8.68
CA SER A 93 -3.95 -12.66 8.06
C SER A 93 -3.80 -12.34 6.56
N GLY A 94 -2.91 -13.00 5.83
CA GLY A 94 -2.59 -12.69 4.44
C GLY A 94 -1.55 -11.58 4.25
N LEU A 95 -1.15 -11.40 3.01
CA LEU A 95 -0.10 -10.48 2.57
C LEU A 95 -0.61 -9.66 1.40
N ASN A 96 -0.73 -8.35 1.58
CA ASN A 96 -1.20 -7.45 0.53
C ASN A 96 -0.26 -7.49 -0.69
N LEU A 97 -0.63 -8.16 -1.77
CA LEU A 97 0.13 -8.17 -3.03
C LEU A 97 -0.75 -7.66 -4.20
N PRO A 98 -0.19 -6.91 -5.16
CA PRO A 98 1.20 -6.44 -5.19
C PRO A 98 1.46 -5.33 -4.16
N HIS A 99 2.63 -5.35 -3.54
CA HIS A 99 3.13 -4.27 -2.70
C HIS A 99 4.55 -3.91 -3.16
N GLU A 100 4.78 -2.62 -3.34
CA GLU A 100 6.01 -2.04 -3.86
C GLU A 100 7.26 -2.39 -3.07
N ASP A 101 7.10 -2.73 -1.78
CA ASP A 101 8.19 -3.05 -0.86
C ASP A 101 8.30 -4.55 -0.56
N MET A 102 7.69 -5.38 -1.41
CA MET A 102 7.67 -6.84 -1.30
C MET A 102 8.04 -7.49 -2.63
N GLY A 103 8.47 -8.74 -2.54
CA GLY A 103 8.69 -9.59 -3.69
C GLY A 103 7.41 -9.86 -4.50
N ALA A 104 7.57 -10.18 -5.79
CA ALA A 104 6.44 -10.49 -6.67
C ALA A 104 5.84 -11.87 -6.37
N GLN A 105 4.51 -11.97 -6.46
CA GLN A 105 3.78 -13.24 -6.42
C GLN A 105 4.21 -14.15 -7.56
N GLY A 106 4.62 -15.39 -7.25
CA GLY A 106 5.15 -16.34 -8.23
C GLY A 106 6.62 -16.11 -8.60
N GLY A 107 7.25 -15.06 -8.05
CA GLY A 107 8.69 -14.85 -8.06
C GLY A 107 9.31 -15.33 -6.74
N THR A 108 9.63 -14.38 -5.87
CA THR A 108 10.27 -14.65 -4.57
C THR A 108 9.27 -15.00 -3.47
N ILE A 109 7.98 -14.74 -3.70
CA ILE A 109 6.89 -15.01 -2.75
C ILE A 109 5.90 -16.01 -3.36
N THR A 110 5.59 -17.04 -2.58
CA THR A 110 4.56 -18.05 -2.88
C THR A 110 3.81 -18.41 -1.61
N GLY A 111 2.56 -18.85 -1.74
CA GLY A 111 1.75 -19.27 -0.60
C GLY A 111 0.59 -20.17 -1.03
N THR A 112 -0.16 -20.62 -0.03
CA THR A 112 -1.35 -21.45 -0.19
C THR A 112 -2.50 -20.84 0.60
N SER A 113 -3.72 -21.01 0.10
CA SER A 113 -4.94 -20.60 0.79
C SER A 113 -5.65 -21.84 1.33
N ASP A 114 -6.19 -21.74 2.54
CA ASP A 114 -7.05 -22.78 3.10
C ASP A 114 -8.52 -22.52 2.72
N SER A 115 -9.32 -23.59 2.71
CA SER A 115 -10.74 -23.45 2.37
C SER A 115 -11.45 -22.58 3.41
N GLY A 116 -12.13 -21.53 2.94
CA GLY A 116 -12.90 -20.61 3.79
C GLY A 116 -12.12 -19.41 4.35
N THR A 117 -10.82 -19.25 4.04
CA THR A 117 -10.00 -18.14 4.58
C THR A 117 -9.77 -16.97 3.61
N GLY A 118 -10.26 -17.06 2.37
CA GLY A 118 -9.90 -16.11 1.30
C GLY A 118 -8.52 -16.41 0.70
N ASN A 119 -8.00 -15.52 -0.15
CA ASN A 119 -6.68 -15.71 -0.76
C ASN A 119 -5.55 -15.25 0.16
N TRP A 120 -4.45 -16.01 0.23
CA TRP A 120 -3.29 -15.66 1.05
C TRP A 120 -2.60 -14.34 0.64
N PHE A 121 -2.76 -13.92 -0.62
CA PHE A 121 -2.15 -12.71 -1.20
C PHE A 121 -3.09 -11.49 -1.17
N ASP A 122 -4.29 -11.64 -0.61
CA ASP A 122 -5.18 -10.52 -0.36
C ASP A 122 -4.84 -9.89 1.00
N HIS A 123 -5.13 -8.60 1.16
CA HIS A 123 -5.05 -7.92 2.45
C HIS A 123 -6.16 -8.41 3.39
N GLY A 124 -5.86 -9.39 4.25
CA GLY A 124 -6.78 -9.82 5.32
C GLY A 124 -6.66 -9.01 6.62
N GLY A 125 -6.06 -7.81 6.55
CA GLY A 125 -5.86 -6.89 7.68
C GLY A 125 -4.41 -6.38 7.79
N PRO A 126 -4.14 -5.43 8.71
CA PRO A 126 -2.82 -4.79 8.81
C PRO A 126 -1.71 -5.71 9.36
N HIS A 127 -2.07 -6.84 9.98
CA HIS A 127 -1.13 -7.65 10.75
C HIS A 127 -0.17 -8.47 9.87
N GLY A 128 -0.69 -9.34 9.00
CA GLY A 128 0.13 -10.27 8.21
C GLY A 128 1.14 -9.57 7.29
N THR A 129 0.73 -8.51 6.59
CA THR A 129 1.63 -7.69 5.77
C THR A 129 2.75 -7.06 6.61
N HIS A 130 2.44 -6.56 7.81
CA HIS A 130 3.43 -5.94 8.70
C HIS A 130 4.43 -6.97 9.24
N VAL A 131 3.95 -8.15 9.64
CA VAL A 131 4.80 -9.28 10.08
C VAL A 131 5.74 -9.69 8.94
N ALA A 132 5.21 -9.92 7.74
CA ALA A 132 6.02 -10.26 6.57
C ALA A 132 7.04 -9.17 6.23
N GLY A 133 6.68 -7.90 6.38
CA GLY A 133 7.59 -6.78 6.11
C GLY A 133 8.75 -6.70 7.08
N THR A 134 8.49 -6.98 8.36
CA THR A 134 9.57 -7.08 9.37
C THR A 134 10.59 -8.16 9.00
N ILE A 135 10.13 -9.25 8.38
CA ILE A 135 10.99 -10.36 7.96
C ILE A 135 11.73 -10.02 6.66
N ALA A 136 11.02 -9.57 5.63
CA ALA A 136 11.51 -9.60 4.25
C ALA A 136 11.08 -8.42 3.36
N ALA A 137 10.70 -7.27 3.93
CA ALA A 137 10.54 -6.05 3.11
C ALA A 137 11.86 -5.74 2.38
N LEU A 138 11.76 -5.32 1.12
CA LEU A 138 12.91 -5.22 0.22
C LEU A 138 13.91 -4.14 0.66
N ASN A 139 15.16 -4.28 0.22
CA ASN A 139 16.18 -3.23 0.39
C ASN A 139 16.35 -2.46 -0.93
N ASN A 140 15.32 -1.69 -1.31
CA ASN A 140 15.11 -1.13 -2.66
C ASN A 140 15.11 0.42 -2.71
N GLY A 141 15.29 1.11 -1.59
CA GLY A 141 15.31 2.56 -1.51
C GLY A 141 13.96 3.23 -1.23
N ILE A 142 12.87 2.47 -1.06
CA ILE A 142 11.56 2.94 -0.60
C ILE A 142 11.15 2.20 0.69
N GLY A 143 10.06 2.63 1.34
CA GLY A 143 9.47 1.90 2.47
C GLY A 143 10.42 1.60 3.64
N VAL A 144 10.50 0.32 4.03
CA VAL A 144 11.35 -0.20 5.10
C VAL A 144 12.15 -1.41 4.63
N ARG A 145 13.25 -1.71 5.31
CA ARG A 145 13.96 -2.98 5.13
C ARG A 145 13.50 -4.01 6.16
N GLY A 146 13.32 -5.25 5.72
CA GLY A 146 13.18 -6.44 6.57
C GLY A 146 14.53 -7.03 7.01
N VAL A 147 14.50 -7.95 7.97
CA VAL A 147 15.71 -8.65 8.47
C VAL A 147 16.50 -9.32 7.35
N ILE A 148 15.82 -9.92 6.37
CA ILE A 148 16.44 -10.62 5.23
C ILE A 148 16.04 -10.02 3.87
N GLY A 149 15.67 -8.74 3.87
CA GLY A 149 15.19 -8.01 2.69
C GLY A 149 16.26 -7.77 1.65
N THR A 150 16.02 -8.19 0.39
CA THR A 150 16.93 -7.98 -0.75
C THR A 150 16.21 -7.48 -1.96
#